data_AF-A0A934ZL20-F1
#
_entry.id   AF-A0A934ZL20-F1
#
_cell.length_a   1.000
_cell.length_b   1.000
_cell.length_c   1.000
_cell.angle_alpha   90.00
_cell.angle_beta   90.00
_cell.angle_gamma   90.00
#
_symmetry.space_group_name_H-M   'P 1'
#
loop_
_entity.id
_entity.type
_entity.pdbx_description
1 polymer ?
#
loop_
_entity_poly.entity_id
_entity_poly.type
_entity_poly.pdbx_seq_one_letter_code
_entity_poly.pdbx_strand_id
1 'polypeptide(L)'
;MHHSWIEACVEAMKGRQVFLASQNPLLLDFLEFSSIEQVQRTFVRCQVDRSGDAEQILWGNFSDEAAARFFESYQVGIQHVNEILRTEGLW
;
A
#
# COMPACT_ATOMS: atom_id res chain seq x y z
N MET A 1 -18.19 1.82 -5.72
CA MET A 1 -18.37 2.33 -4.35
C MET A 1 -18.08 3.83 -4.41
N HIS A 2 -19.00 4.70 -3.98
CA HIS A 2 -18.81 6.15 -4.06
C HIS A 2 -17.78 6.61 -3.01
N HIS A 3 -16.99 7.65 -3.29
CA HIS A 3 -15.91 8.12 -2.41
C HIS A 3 -16.38 8.39 -0.98
N SER A 4 -17.56 9.04 -0.84
CA SER A 4 -18.17 9.33 0.47
C SER A 4 -18.54 8.08 1.29
N TRP A 5 -18.77 6.94 0.65
CA TRP A 5 -19.04 5.69 1.36
C TRP A 5 -17.75 5.08 1.90
N ILE A 6 -16.64 5.27 1.22
CA ILE A 6 -15.33 4.80 1.70
C ILE A 6 -14.91 5.64 2.91
N GLU A 7 -15.06 6.96 2.86
CA GLU A 7 -14.84 7.85 4.02
C GLU A 7 -15.66 7.42 5.24
N ALA A 8 -16.97 7.19 5.05
CA ALA A 8 -17.84 6.75 6.14
C ALA A 8 -17.40 5.39 6.72
N CYS A 9 -16.96 4.46 5.87
CA CYS A 9 -16.40 3.19 6.32
C CYS A 9 -15.10 3.39 7.10
N VAL A 10 -14.17 4.20 6.60
CA VAL A 10 -12.88 4.48 7.26
C VAL A 10 -13.10 5.12 8.63
N GLU A 11 -13.97 6.13 8.72
CA GLU A 11 -14.27 6.78 10.00
C GLU A 11 -14.95 5.80 10.97
N ALA A 12 -15.84 4.92 10.50
CA ALA A 12 -16.49 3.90 11.33
C ALA A 12 -15.50 2.87 11.90
N MET A 13 -14.34 2.67 11.27
CA MET A 13 -13.28 1.74 11.70
C MET A 13 -12.25 2.36 12.65
N LYS A 14 -12.27 3.69 12.79
CA LYS A 14 -11.32 4.44 13.62
C LYS A 14 -11.27 3.94 15.05
N GLY A 15 -10.06 3.80 15.59
CA GLY A 15 -9.80 3.28 16.93
C GLY A 15 -9.88 1.75 17.07
N ARG A 16 -9.95 1.01 15.95
CA ARG A 16 -9.97 -0.47 15.95
C ARG A 16 -8.94 -1.02 14.98
N GLN A 17 -8.39 -2.20 15.30
CA GLN A 17 -7.64 -2.98 14.32
C GLN A 17 -8.65 -3.73 13.43
N VAL A 18 -8.53 -3.56 12.12
CA VAL A 18 -9.46 -4.12 11.13
C VAL A 18 -8.68 -4.77 9.99
N PHE A 19 -9.19 -5.89 9.49
CA PHE A 19 -8.68 -6.55 8.27
C PHE A 19 -9.65 -6.28 7.13
N LEU A 20 -9.12 -5.73 6.03
CA LEU A 20 -9.89 -5.37 4.86
C LEU A 20 -9.42 -6.20 3.67
N ALA A 21 -10.38 -6.79 2.97
CA ALA A 21 -10.16 -7.40 1.65
C ALA A 21 -11.03 -6.63 0.65
N SER A 22 -10.39 -5.96 -0.30
CA SER A 22 -11.08 -5.16 -1.31
C SER A 22 -10.49 -5.45 -2.69
N GLN A 23 -11.37 -5.66 -3.67
CA GLN A 23 -10.99 -5.65 -5.08
C GLN A 23 -10.94 -4.21 -5.65
N ASN A 24 -11.43 -3.23 -4.89
CA ASN A 24 -11.46 -1.83 -5.27
C ASN A 24 -10.19 -1.13 -4.76
N PRO A 25 -9.31 -0.64 -5.65
CA PRO A 25 -8.06 0.00 -5.28
C PRO A 25 -8.25 1.38 -4.61
N LEU A 26 -9.44 2.00 -4.75
CA LEU A 26 -9.74 3.33 -4.18
C LEU A 26 -9.62 3.39 -2.66
N LEU A 27 -9.63 2.25 -1.97
CA LEU A 27 -9.43 2.21 -0.52
C LEU A 27 -8.00 2.64 -0.13
N LEU A 28 -7.03 2.41 -1.02
CA LEU A 28 -5.63 2.77 -0.79
C LEU A 28 -5.40 4.28 -0.85
N ASP A 29 -6.28 5.01 -1.54
CA ASP A 29 -6.16 6.46 -1.70
C ASP A 29 -6.48 7.23 -0.41
N PHE A 30 -7.05 6.55 0.59
CA PHE A 30 -7.24 7.08 1.94
C PHE A 30 -6.03 6.87 2.86
N LEU A 31 -4.97 6.21 2.37
CA LEU A 31 -3.74 6.08 3.11
C LEU A 31 -2.92 7.35 2.96
N GLU A 32 -2.65 7.99 4.09
CA GLU A 32 -1.82 9.20 4.15
C GLU A 32 -0.45 8.87 4.72
N PHE A 33 0.59 9.37 4.06
CA PHE A 33 1.98 9.17 4.46
C PHE A 33 2.67 10.50 4.74
N SER A 34 3.33 10.57 5.90
CA SER A 34 4.09 11.74 6.35
C SER A 34 5.61 11.51 6.30
N SER A 35 6.06 10.27 6.18
CA SER A 35 7.49 9.92 6.07
C SER A 35 7.74 8.59 5.37
N ILE A 36 8.98 8.38 4.93
CA ILE A 36 9.47 7.13 4.32
C ILE A 36 9.33 5.97 5.31
N GLU A 37 9.66 6.18 6.58
CA GLU A 37 9.55 5.17 7.63
C GLU A 37 8.09 4.73 7.83
N GLN A 38 7.14 5.67 7.69
CA GLN A 38 5.72 5.34 7.75
C GLN A 38 5.31 4.46 6.56
N VAL A 39 5.80 4.75 5.35
CA VAL A 39 5.56 3.92 4.16
C VAL A 39 6.06 2.49 4.39
N GLN A 40 7.31 2.33 4.86
CA GLN A 40 7.89 1.01 5.13
C GLN A 40 7.07 0.22 6.14
N ARG A 41 6.67 0.86 7.25
CA ARG A 41 5.89 0.20 8.31
C ARG A 41 4.47 -0.15 7.88
N THR A 42 3.92 0.56 6.90
CA THR A 42 2.53 0.37 6.45
C THR A 42 2.42 -0.75 5.43
N PHE A 43 3.33 -0.80 4.46
CA PHE A 43 3.27 -1.80 3.40
C PHE A 43 4.05 -3.06 3.76
N VAL A 44 3.34 -4.20 3.69
CA VAL A 44 3.94 -5.52 3.65
C VAL A 44 3.71 -6.08 2.26
N ARG A 45 4.79 -6.30 1.53
CA ARG A 45 4.77 -6.90 0.20
C ARG A 45 4.76 -8.42 0.33
N CYS A 46 3.87 -9.04 -0.43
CA CYS A 46 3.83 -10.47 -0.64
C CYS A 46 4.34 -10.77 -2.05
N GLN A 47 5.33 -11.65 -2.18
CA GLN A 47 5.86 -12.07 -3.47
C GLN A 47 6.02 -13.59 -3.52
N VAL A 48 5.85 -14.17 -4.71
CA VAL A 48 6.21 -15.57 -4.94
C VAL A 48 7.63 -15.59 -5.45
N ASP A 49 8.52 -16.21 -4.69
CA ASP A 49 9.88 -16.54 -5.13
C ASP A 49 9.88 -17.92 -5.80
N ARG A 50 10.39 -17.95 -7.03
CA ARG A 50 10.48 -19.13 -7.90
C ARG A 50 11.94 -19.49 -8.23
N SER A 51 12.90 -18.87 -7.56
CA SER A 51 14.32 -19.05 -7.84
C SER A 51 14.90 -20.38 -7.35
N GLY A 52 14.20 -21.09 -6.44
CA GLY A 52 14.60 -22.39 -5.90
C GLY A 52 13.77 -23.58 -6.43
N ASP A 53 14.06 -24.77 -5.89
CA ASP A 53 13.38 -26.03 -6.26
C ASP A 53 11.88 -26.06 -5.90
N ALA A 54 11.42 -25.15 -5.04
CA ALA A 54 10.03 -25.04 -4.64
C ALA A 54 9.58 -23.57 -4.63
N GLU A 55 8.33 -23.32 -5.01
CA GLU A 55 7.72 -21.99 -4.87
C GLU A 55 7.62 -21.61 -3.40
N GLN A 56 8.12 -20.42 -3.05
CA GLN A 56 8.04 -19.86 -1.71
C GLN A 56 7.29 -18.54 -1.73
N ILE A 57 6.53 -18.26 -0.67
CA ILE A 57 5.90 -16.96 -0.47
C ILE A 57 6.78 -16.15 0.48
N LEU A 58 7.34 -15.05 -0.03
CA LEU A 58 8.11 -14.09 0.74
C LEU A 58 7.21 -12.94 1.17
N TRP A 59 7.23 -12.65 2.46
CA TRP A 59 6.56 -11.51 3.06
C TRP A 59 7.62 -10.58 3.64
N GLY A 60 7.56 -9.31 3.30
CA GLY A 60 8.51 -8.33 3.82
C GLY A 60 8.02 -6.91 3.62
N ASN A 61 8.48 -6.01 4.46
CA ASN A 61 8.28 -4.58 4.24
C ASN A 61 8.99 -4.13 2.95
N PHE A 62 8.63 -2.95 2.45
CA PHE A 62 9.41 -2.32 1.39
C PHE A 62 10.85 -2.08 1.83
N SER A 63 11.80 -2.22 0.89
CA SER A 63 13.18 -1.80 1.11
C SER A 63 13.26 -0.27 1.27
N ASP A 64 14.38 0.22 1.80
CA ASP A 64 14.67 1.66 1.91
C ASP A 64 14.51 2.36 0.57
N GLU A 65 15.07 1.79 -0.49
CA GLU A 65 14.97 2.32 -1.84
C GLU A 65 13.52 2.34 -2.34
N ALA A 66 12.79 1.25 -2.20
CA ALA A 66 11.41 1.16 -2.67
C ALA A 66 10.48 2.14 -1.93
N ALA A 67 10.66 2.29 -0.62
CA ALA A 67 9.88 3.23 0.18
C ALA A 67 10.21 4.69 -0.15
N ALA A 68 11.49 5.00 -0.40
CA ALA A 68 11.91 6.34 -0.83
C ALA A 68 11.29 6.71 -2.18
N ARG A 69 11.39 5.83 -3.18
CA ARG A 69 10.78 6.05 -4.51
C ARG A 69 9.26 6.25 -4.42
N PHE A 70 8.58 5.39 -3.65
CA PHE A 70 7.14 5.54 -3.43
C PHE A 70 6.81 6.90 -2.79
N PHE A 71 7.54 7.29 -1.73
CA PHE A 71 7.26 8.53 -1.00
C PHE A 71 7.53 9.77 -1.84
N GLU A 72 8.58 9.77 -2.65
CA GLU A 72 8.86 10.85 -3.62
C GLU A 72 7.71 11.01 -4.62
N SER A 73 7.26 9.93 -5.25
CA SER A 73 6.09 9.96 -6.15
C SER A 73 4.81 10.41 -5.44
N TYR A 74 4.61 10.00 -4.18
CA TYR A 74 3.47 10.40 -3.37
C TYR A 74 3.48 11.91 -3.06
N GLN A 75 4.66 12.48 -2.75
CA GLN A 75 4.78 13.92 -2.47
C GLN A 75 4.53 14.82 -3.68
N VAL A 76 4.74 14.32 -4.90
CA VAL A 76 4.38 15.05 -6.13
C VAL A 76 2.85 15.25 -6.22
N GLY A 77 2.05 14.37 -5.59
CA GLY A 77 0.62 14.57 -5.37
C GLY A 77 -0.27 14.44 -6.61
N ILE A 78 0.27 13.95 -7.73
CA ILE A 78 -0.46 13.79 -8.99
C ILE A 78 -1.08 12.40 -9.12
N GLN A 79 -0.43 11.38 -8.55
CA GLN A 79 -0.81 9.97 -8.70
C GLN A 79 -1.47 9.45 -7.43
N HIS A 80 -2.45 8.57 -7.62
CA HIS A 80 -3.10 7.84 -6.54
C HIS A 80 -2.18 6.73 -5.99
N VAL A 81 -2.40 6.30 -4.74
CA VAL A 81 -1.51 5.33 -4.06
C VAL A 81 -1.42 4.03 -4.85
N ASN A 82 -2.56 3.56 -5.38
CA ASN A 82 -2.62 2.37 -6.23
C ASN A 82 -1.81 2.49 -7.53
N GLU A 83 -1.78 3.68 -8.13
CA GLU A 83 -1.07 3.96 -9.38
C GLU A 83 0.45 3.98 -9.15
N ILE A 84 0.89 4.59 -8.05
CA ILE A 84 2.29 4.60 -7.64
C ILE A 84 2.76 3.16 -7.39
N LEU A 85 2.00 2.38 -6.62
CA LEU A 85 2.34 0.97 -6.35
C LEU A 85 2.48 0.14 -7.63
N ARG A 86 1.62 0.36 -8.63
CA ARG A 86 1.71 -0.35 -9.92
C ARG A 86 2.89 0.11 -10.77
N THR A 87 3.09 1.42 -10.89
CA THR A 87 4.15 2.02 -11.70
C THR A 87 5.54 1.62 -11.18
N GLU A 88 5.69 1.60 -9.86
CA GLU A 88 6.93 1.24 -9.17
C GLU A 88 7.16 -0.29 -9.08
N GLY A 89 6.21 -1.10 -9.56
CA GLY A 89 6.29 -2.56 -9.50
C GLY A 89 6.24 -3.09 -8.07
N LEU A 90 5.46 -2.44 -7.19
CA LEU A 90 5.27 -2.75 -5.77
C LEU A 90 3.93 -3.44 -5.47
N TRP A 91 3.12 -3.68 -6.51
CA TRP A 91 1.84 -4.40 -6.48
C TRP A 91 1.98 -5.87 -6.90
#